data_AF-A0A937SPR0-F1
#
_entry.id   AF-A0A937SPR0-F1
#
_cell.length_a   1.000
_cell.length_b   1.000
_cell.length_c   1.000
_cell.angle_alpha   90.00
_cell.angle_beta   90.00
_cell.angle_gamma   90.00
#
_symmetry.space_group_name_H-M   'P 1'
#
loop_
_entity.id
_entity.type
_entity.pdbx_description
1 polymer ?
#
loop_
_entity_poly.entity_id
_entity_poly.type
_entity_poly.pdbx_seq_one_letter_code
_entity_poly.pdbx_strand_id
1 'polypeptide(L)'
;MIPVNDLLAQRPVEASAPCRVDSGGTWDIKALALPFEAIQPTTVNIALTLRTSAGLHPYKDGKVKISSTGFAQPEIFSIDRLSFDSPFGLFFAAISFFGFHGL
;
A
#
# COMPACT_ATOMS: atom_id res chain seq x y z
N MET A 1 -7.90 -13.36 -12.09
CA MET A 1 -7.50 -13.07 -10.69
C MET A 1 -7.02 -14.38 -10.07
N ILE A 2 -6.11 -14.33 -9.09
CA ILE A 2 -5.41 -15.49 -8.54
C ILE A 2 -5.78 -15.64 -7.05
N PRO A 3 -6.34 -16.79 -6.62
CA PRO A 3 -6.57 -17.06 -5.21
C PRO A 3 -5.25 -17.32 -4.49
N VAL A 4 -5.05 -16.69 -3.32
CA VAL A 4 -3.85 -16.88 -2.49
C VAL A 4 -4.16 -17.40 -1.08
N ASN A 5 -5.43 -17.70 -0.78
CA ASN A 5 -5.89 -18.20 0.51
C ASN A 5 -5.14 -19.46 0.96
N ASP A 6 -4.93 -20.45 0.08
CA ASP A 6 -4.25 -21.70 0.47
C ASP A 6 -2.76 -21.48 0.78
N LEU A 7 -2.12 -20.55 0.07
CA LEU A 7 -0.75 -20.14 0.33
C LEU A 7 -0.65 -19.40 1.67
N LEU A 8 -1.53 -18.42 1.90
CA LEU A 8 -1.56 -17.62 3.12
C LEU A 8 -2.00 -18.44 4.35
N ALA A 9 -2.78 -19.51 4.17
CA ALA A 9 -3.16 -20.43 5.25
C ALA A 9 -1.97 -21.22 5.77
N GLN A 10 -1.01 -21.56 4.91
CA GLN A 10 0.24 -22.20 5.32
C GLN A 10 1.19 -21.19 5.96
N ARG A 11 1.28 -20.00 5.37
CA ARG A 11 2.19 -18.95 5.84
C ARG A 11 1.65 -17.55 5.55
N PRO A 12 1.07 -16.88 6.55
CA PRO A 12 0.77 -15.46 6.48
C PRO A 12 2.04 -14.66 6.17
N VAL A 13 1.89 -13.57 5.42
CA VAL A 13 2.99 -12.68 5.05
C VAL A 13 2.88 -11.41 5.86
N GLU A 14 3.94 -11.03 6.55
CA GLU A 14 4.01 -9.79 7.31
C GLU A 14 5.13 -8.90 6.75
N ALA A 15 4.85 -7.61 6.65
CA ALA A 15 5.81 -6.61 6.21
C ALA A 15 5.64 -5.31 7.00
N SER A 16 6.71 -4.51 7.08
CA SER A 16 6.62 -3.15 7.63
C SER A 16 7.45 -2.17 6.82
N ALA A 17 6.94 -0.94 6.69
CA ALA A 17 7.62 0.17 6.04
C ALA A 17 7.75 1.37 7.01
N PRO A 18 8.90 2.05 7.04
CA PRO A 18 9.08 3.23 7.88
C PRO A 18 8.41 4.47 7.25
N CYS A 19 7.97 5.38 8.11
CA CYS A 19 7.74 6.78 7.72
C CYS A 19 9.08 7.47 7.43
N ARG A 20 9.03 8.65 6.79
CA ARG A 20 10.23 9.43 6.46
C ARG A 20 10.07 10.90 6.81
N VAL A 21 11.20 11.56 7.05
CA VAL A 21 11.36 13.02 6.97
C VAL A 21 12.04 13.34 5.65
N ASP A 22 11.59 14.41 5.02
CA ASP A 22 12.10 14.89 3.74
C ASP A 22 12.53 16.36 3.85
N SER A 23 13.74 16.64 3.39
CA SER A 23 14.23 18.00 3.18
C SER A 23 14.53 18.18 1.69
N GLY A 24 13.86 19.18 1.08
CA GLY A 24 13.97 19.43 -0.35
C GLY A 24 12.94 18.67 -1.21
N GLY A 25 11.92 18.04 -0.62
CA GLY A 25 10.85 17.26 -1.29
C GLY A 25 9.96 17.99 -2.30
N THR A 26 10.41 19.12 -2.84
CA THR A 26 9.87 19.76 -4.04
C THR A 26 10.72 19.42 -5.27
N TRP A 27 11.98 19.06 -5.04
CA TRP A 27 12.95 18.68 -6.07
C TRP A 27 12.79 17.26 -6.61
N ASP A 28 11.96 16.42 -5.98
CA ASP A 28 11.53 15.13 -6.54
C ASP A 28 10.37 15.26 -7.53
N ILE A 29 9.68 16.41 -7.55
CA ILE A 29 8.66 16.74 -8.53
C ILE A 29 9.33 17.28 -9.80
N LYS A 30 9.29 16.50 -10.89
CA LYS A 30 9.96 16.85 -12.16
C LYS A 30 9.65 18.26 -12.66
N ALA A 31 8.39 18.70 -12.57
CA ALA A 31 7.98 20.03 -13.01
C ALA A 31 8.71 21.17 -12.28
N LEU A 32 9.19 20.91 -11.06
CA LEU A 32 9.86 21.88 -10.21
C LEU A 32 11.38 21.68 -10.25
N ALA A 33 11.86 20.45 -10.44
CA ALA A 33 13.29 20.13 -10.52
C ALA A 33 13.93 20.51 -11.85
N LEU A 34 13.27 20.22 -12.98
CA LEU A 34 13.87 20.36 -14.31
C LEU A 34 14.34 21.79 -14.64
N PRO A 35 13.62 22.88 -14.26
CA PRO A 35 14.10 24.24 -14.47
C PRO A 35 15.43 24.56 -13.76
N PHE A 36 15.79 23.78 -12.75
CA PHE A 36 16.96 23.97 -11.90
C PHE A 36 18.02 22.88 -12.09
N GLU A 37 17.95 22.08 -13.15
CA GLU A 37 18.87 20.96 -13.41
C GLU A 37 20.36 21.36 -13.27
N ALA A 38 20.72 22.58 -13.69
CA ALA A 38 22.07 23.11 -13.61
C ALA A 38 22.65 23.17 -12.17
N ILE A 39 21.80 23.26 -11.14
CA ILE A 39 22.21 23.27 -9.72
C ILE A 39 22.01 21.92 -9.04
N GLN A 40 21.69 20.86 -9.80
CA GLN A 40 21.52 19.49 -9.31
C GLN A 40 20.55 19.39 -8.13
N PRO A 41 19.25 19.66 -8.35
CA PRO A 41 18.24 19.61 -7.30
C PRO A 41 18.28 18.26 -6.59
N THR A 42 18.42 18.29 -5.26
CA THR A 42 18.66 17.10 -4.45
C THR A 42 17.73 17.09 -3.24
N THR A 43 17.24 15.90 -2.88
CA THR A 43 16.47 15.68 -1.66
C THR A 43 17.30 14.92 -0.63
N VAL A 44 17.07 15.20 0.65
CA VAL A 44 17.63 14.44 1.76
C VAL A 44 16.49 13.76 2.49
N ASN A 45 16.51 12.43 2.51
CA ASN A 45 15.47 11.61 3.09
C ASN A 45 16.01 10.74 4.23
N ILE A 46 15.30 10.72 5.35
CA ILE A 46 15.67 9.92 6.53
C ILE A 46 14.48 9.06 6.94
N ALA A 47 14.71 7.75 7.02
CA ALA A 47 13.72 6.81 7.53
C ALA A 47 13.60 6.92 9.05
N LEU A 48 12.38 6.96 9.55
CA LEU A 48 12.07 7.00 10.97
C LEU A 48 11.86 5.59 11.54
N THR A 49 11.95 5.49 12.87
CA THR A 49 11.53 4.29 13.62
C THR A 49 10.01 4.19 13.78
N LEU A 50 9.24 5.21 13.32
CA LEU A 50 7.80 5.15 13.17
C LEU A 50 7.46 4.32 11.93
N ARG A 51 6.72 3.22 12.08
CA ARG A 51 6.48 2.24 11.00
C ARG A 51 5.00 1.92 10.85
N THR A 52 4.60 1.62 9.62
CA THR A 52 3.34 0.96 9.31
C THR A 52 3.63 -0.52 9.06
N SER A 53 2.88 -1.40 9.72
CA SER A 53 2.94 -2.84 9.49
C SER A 53 1.69 -3.31 8.77
N ALA A 54 1.84 -4.23 7.83
CA ALA A 54 0.75 -4.86 7.09
C ALA A 54 0.94 -6.38 7.07
N GLY A 55 -0.17 -7.10 7.24
CA GLY A 55 -0.22 -8.56 7.17
C GLY A 55 -1.18 -9.01 6.09
N LEU A 56 -0.80 -10.05 5.34
CA LEU A 56 -1.68 -10.78 4.43
C LEU A 56 -2.03 -12.12 5.09
N HIS A 57 -3.33 -12.35 5.25
CA HIS A 57 -3.89 -13.52 5.90
C HIS A 57 -4.89 -14.19 4.96
N PRO A 58 -5.16 -15.50 5.09
CA PRO A 58 -6.15 -16.16 4.26
C PRO A 58 -7.56 -15.63 4.59
N TYR A 59 -8.35 -15.43 3.54
CA TYR A 59 -9.76 -15.11 3.66
C TYR A 59 -10.61 -15.94 2.67
N LYS A 60 -11.77 -15.43 2.28
CA LYS A 60 -12.75 -16.12 1.44
C LYS A 60 -12.40 -15.94 -0.03
N ASP A 61 -12.49 -17.05 -0.76
CA ASP A 61 -12.28 -17.02 -2.20
C ASP A 61 -13.19 -16.00 -2.91
N GLY A 62 -12.66 -15.38 -3.97
CA GLY A 62 -13.27 -14.26 -4.69
C GLY A 62 -13.44 -12.96 -3.91
N LYS A 63 -12.99 -12.86 -2.65
CA LYS A 63 -13.13 -11.66 -1.81
C LYS A 63 -11.79 -11.09 -1.37
N VAL A 64 -11.81 -9.80 -1.09
CA VAL A 64 -10.74 -9.05 -0.46
C VAL A 64 -11.28 -8.38 0.79
N LYS A 65 -10.61 -8.55 1.93
CA LYS A 65 -10.92 -7.88 3.19
C LYS A 65 -9.76 -7.01 3.64
N ILE A 66 -10.01 -5.74 3.89
CA ILE A 66 -9.04 -4.83 4.52
C ILE A 66 -9.54 -4.44 5.90
N SER A 67 -8.65 -4.49 6.89
CA SER A 67 -8.88 -3.99 8.24
C SER A 67 -7.62 -3.32 8.76
N SER A 68 -7.78 -2.25 9.54
CA SER A 68 -6.65 -1.54 10.13
C SER A 68 -7.01 -1.06 11.53
N THR A 69 -6.03 -1.05 12.43
CA THR A 69 -6.14 -0.38 13.73
C THR A 69 -6.47 1.09 13.52
N GLY A 70 -7.39 1.64 14.33
CA GLY A 70 -7.87 3.01 14.22
C GLY A 70 -9.08 3.20 13.29
N PHE A 71 -9.50 2.15 12.56
CA PHE A 71 -10.71 2.17 11.74
C PHE A 71 -11.78 1.26 12.34
N ALA A 72 -13.02 1.74 12.35
CA ALA A 72 -14.11 1.09 13.09
C ALA A 72 -14.58 -0.24 12.47
N GLN A 73 -14.57 -0.36 11.14
CA GLN A 73 -15.08 -1.53 10.42
C GLN A 73 -14.12 -1.96 9.32
N PRO A 74 -13.96 -3.28 9.10
CA PRO A 74 -13.28 -3.77 7.92
C PRO A 74 -14.11 -3.50 6.66
N GLU A 75 -13.44 -3.29 5.54
CA GLU A 75 -14.10 -3.21 4.24
C GLU A 75 -13.89 -4.52 3.48
N ILE A 76 -14.95 -5.00 2.83
CA ILE A 76 -14.94 -6.26 2.09
C ILE A 76 -15.55 -6.02 0.72
N PHE A 77 -14.80 -6.32 -0.32
CA PHE A 77 -15.27 -6.25 -1.70
C PHE A 77 -15.06 -7.59 -2.41
N SER A 78 -15.93 -7.86 -3.38
CA SER A 78 -15.67 -8.91 -4.36
C SER A 78 -14.55 -8.46 -5.29
N ILE A 79 -13.74 -9.39 -5.74
CA ILE A 79 -12.57 -9.08 -6.58
C ILE A 79 -12.94 -8.39 -7.90
N ASP A 80 -14.14 -8.66 -8.42
CA ASP A 80 -14.67 -8.05 -9.65
C ASP A 80 -15.31 -6.66 -9.43
N ARG A 81 -15.36 -6.19 -8.18
CA ARG A 81 -16.05 -4.95 -7.77
C ARG A 81 -15.28 -4.21 -6.67
N LEU A 82 -13.96 -4.13 -6.79
CA LEU A 82 -13.13 -3.36 -5.87
C LEU A 82 -13.45 -1.86 -5.98
N SER A 83 -13.57 -1.18 -4.83
CA SER A 83 -13.75 0.27 -4.74
C SER A 83 -12.43 0.95 -4.37
N PHE A 84 -12.11 2.06 -5.04
CA PHE A 84 -10.88 2.83 -4.78
C PHE A 84 -11.15 4.19 -4.13
N ASP A 85 -12.41 4.51 -3.86
CA ASP A 85 -12.91 5.76 -3.28
C ASP A 85 -13.10 5.71 -1.77
N SER A 86 -12.70 4.60 -1.12
CA SER A 86 -12.77 4.43 0.33
C SER A 86 -11.46 4.82 1.02
N PRO A 87 -11.44 4.95 2.37
CA PRO A 87 -10.19 5.14 3.13
C PRO A 87 -9.13 4.05 2.89
N PHE A 88 -9.53 2.85 2.44
CA PHE A 88 -8.64 1.75 2.08
C PHE A 88 -8.39 1.63 0.57
N GLY A 89 -8.80 2.62 -0.22
CA GLY A 89 -8.72 2.59 -1.69
C GLY A 89 -7.33 2.28 -2.24
N LEU A 90 -6.27 2.78 -1.60
CA LEU A 90 -4.89 2.47 -1.98
C LEU A 90 -4.55 0.98 -1.82
N PHE A 91 -5.03 0.34 -0.76
CA PHE A 91 -4.82 -1.10 -0.54
C PHE A 91 -5.59 -1.93 -1.56
N PHE A 92 -6.84 -1.57 -1.84
CA PHE A 92 -7.63 -2.22 -2.89
C PHE A 92 -7.02 -2.01 -4.28
N ALA A 93 -6.46 -0.83 -4.57
CA ALA A 93 -5.78 -0.57 -5.83
C ALA A 93 -4.51 -1.43 -5.99
N ALA A 94 -3.71 -1.58 -4.93
CA ALA A 94 -2.56 -2.47 -4.95
C ALA A 94 -2.96 -3.93 -5.21
N ILE A 95 -4.00 -4.42 -4.52
CA ILE A 95 -4.50 -5.79 -4.70
C ILE A 95 -5.08 -5.99 -6.11
N SER A 96 -5.80 -4.99 -6.63
CA SER A 96 -6.31 -4.99 -8.00
C SER A 96 -5.18 -5.08 -9.02
N PHE A 97 -4.10 -4.31 -8.83
CA PHE A 97 -2.93 -4.31 -9.70
C PHE A 97 -2.26 -5.68 -9.77
N PHE A 98 -2.08 -6.36 -8.62
CA PHE A 98 -1.47 -7.70 -8.58
C PHE A 98 -2.44 -8.82 -8.94
N GLY A 99 -3.74 -8.57 -8.89
CA GLY A 99 -4.74 -9.54 -9.30
C GLY A 99 -5.09 -10.59 -8.25
N PHE A 100 -4.82 -10.36 -6.96
CA PHE A 100 -4.98 -11.36 -5.89
C PHE A 100 -6.33 -11.29 -5.17
N HIS A 101 -6.83 -12.43 -4.70
CA HIS A 101 -8.01 -12.53 -3.82
C HIS A 101 -7.90 -13.71 -2.85
N GLY A 102 -8.90 -13.86 -1.99
CA GLY A 102 -8.83 -14.83 -0.90
C GLY A 102 -7.97 -14.33 0.25
N LEU A 103 -7.92 -13.00 0.46
CA LEU A 103 -7.09 -12.33 1.46
C LEU A 103 -7.83 -11.17 2.15
#